data_AF-A0A928QAA2-F1
#
_entry.id   AF-A0A928QAA2-F1
#
_cell.length_a   1.000
_cell.length_b   1.000
_cell.length_c   1.000
_cell.angle_alpha   90.00
_cell.angle_beta   90.00
_cell.angle_gamma   90.00
#
_symmetry.space_group_name_H-M   'P 1'
#
loop_
_entity.id
_entity.type
_entity.pdbx_description
1 polymer ?
#
loop_
_entity_poly.entity_id
_entity_poly.type
_entity_poly.pdbx_seq_one_letter_code
_entity_poly.pdbx_strand_id
1 'polypeptide(L)'
;MITAKDIRKKKFEKIKFGYNPEEVDAFLAEVESDLRLMEQELADANNKVQLLADKVREYKADEEDLKNALIGAQRQAREVLAEANAKAASIEEEAKAQAASLHAAAMEEQEEQLRRTAEQLEQENQALVTAQRQVANFKKTLFELYKEHLEQISKLPDTVDAAEETEEAEEEIVETEEEIVTEVEAEIVESEGDSWDAATDAWGEAPAAEEKAEPKVDPFRTSEFSREAVRAEQESRFSDLQFGSRRDDRRRDDRRKKRS
;
A
#
# COMPACT_ATOMS: atom_id res chain seq x y z
N MET A 1 45.66 -1.47 73.77
CA MET A 1 45.67 -2.95 73.65
C MET A 1 47.10 -3.41 73.81
N ILE A 2 47.34 -4.52 74.49
CA ILE A 2 48.65 -5.18 74.52
C ILE A 2 48.82 -5.84 73.16
N THR A 3 49.89 -5.55 72.42
CA THR A 3 50.19 -6.21 71.14
C THR A 3 51.03 -7.46 71.35
N ALA A 4 51.10 -8.34 70.34
CA ALA A 4 51.89 -9.57 70.42
C ALA A 4 53.38 -9.26 70.69
N LYS A 5 53.85 -8.11 70.19
CA LYS A 5 55.21 -7.59 70.45
C LYS A 5 55.41 -7.14 71.89
N ASP A 6 54.36 -6.67 72.56
CA ASP A 6 54.41 -6.25 73.96
C ASP A 6 54.43 -7.45 74.91
N ILE A 7 53.73 -8.54 74.56
CA ILE A 7 53.76 -9.82 75.29
C ILE A 7 55.18 -10.39 75.27
N ARG A 8 55.80 -10.44 74.09
CA ARG A 8 57.17 -10.97 73.92
C ARG A 8 58.25 -10.18 74.68
N LYS A 9 58.04 -8.88 74.89
CA LYS A 9 58.99 -8.01 75.60
C LYS A 9 58.74 -7.94 77.11
N LYS A 10 57.65 -8.56 77.59
CA LYS A 10 57.29 -8.49 79.00
C LYS A 10 58.27 -9.30 79.84
N LYS A 11 58.80 -8.69 80.88
CA LYS A 11 59.64 -9.34 81.90
C LYS A 11 58.92 -9.29 83.24
N PHE A 12 58.95 -10.39 83.99
CA PHE A 12 58.38 -10.49 85.32
C PHE A 12 59.46 -10.43 86.38
N GLU A 13 59.13 -9.89 87.56
CA GLU A 13 60.02 -9.87 88.71
C GLU A 13 60.09 -11.27 89.37
N LYS A 14 61.27 -11.68 89.82
CA LYS A 14 61.47 -12.99 90.46
C LYS A 14 61.20 -12.91 91.96
N ILE A 15 60.30 -13.74 92.46
CA ILE A 15 59.94 -13.86 93.89
C ILE A 15 60.21 -15.29 94.41
N LYS A 16 60.42 -15.46 95.73
CA LYS A 16 60.87 -16.72 96.35
C LYS A 16 59.90 -17.91 96.23
N PHE A 17 58.60 -17.64 96.07
CA PHE A 17 57.58 -18.64 95.76
C PHE A 17 56.72 -18.08 94.62
N GLY A 18 56.92 -18.56 93.40
CA GLY A 18 56.24 -18.05 92.20
C GLY A 18 55.95 -19.15 91.19
N TYR A 19 55.33 -18.78 90.07
CA TYR A 19 55.05 -19.69 88.96
C TYR A 19 56.33 -20.20 88.29
N ASN A 20 56.27 -21.40 87.70
CA ASN A 20 57.39 -21.98 86.96
C ASN A 20 57.67 -21.14 85.69
N PRO A 21 58.87 -20.53 85.55
CA PRO A 21 59.16 -19.64 84.43
C PRO A 21 59.03 -20.33 83.06
N GLU A 22 59.36 -21.62 82.95
CA GLU A 22 59.28 -22.35 81.66
C GLU A 22 57.83 -22.55 81.19
N GLU A 23 56.91 -22.85 82.11
CA GLU A 23 55.48 -23.00 81.81
C GLU A 23 54.84 -21.65 81.45
N VAL A 24 55.24 -20.59 82.15
CA VAL A 24 54.76 -19.21 81.87
C VAL A 24 55.25 -18.75 80.50
N ASP A 25 56.51 -19.00 80.14
CA ASP A 25 57.05 -18.65 78.83
C ASP A 25 56.39 -19.45 77.70
N ALA A 26 56.09 -20.74 77.91
CA ALA A 26 55.36 -21.57 76.95
C ALA A 26 53.92 -21.04 76.72
N PHE A 27 53.21 -20.69 77.79
CA PHE A 27 51.88 -20.10 77.71
C PHE A 27 51.90 -18.72 77.02
N LEU A 28 52.88 -17.88 77.33
CA LEU A 28 53.02 -16.58 76.67
C LEU A 28 53.34 -16.70 75.18
N ALA A 29 54.06 -17.74 74.75
CA ALA A 29 54.30 -18.02 73.34
C ALA A 29 53.01 -18.44 72.60
N GLU A 30 52.16 -19.24 73.22
CA GLU A 30 50.84 -19.60 72.69
C GLU A 30 49.93 -18.38 72.59
N VAL A 31 49.81 -17.59 73.66
CA VAL A 31 49.02 -16.34 73.66
C VAL A 31 49.57 -15.32 72.66
N GLU A 32 50.90 -15.23 72.48
CA GLU A 32 51.51 -14.38 71.44
C GLU A 32 51.09 -14.83 70.03
N SER A 33 51.05 -16.14 69.77
CA SER A 33 50.63 -16.71 68.50
C SER A 33 49.15 -16.42 68.22
N ASP A 34 48.28 -16.69 69.20
CA ASP A 34 46.85 -16.45 69.06
C ASP A 34 46.53 -14.98 68.88
N LEU A 35 47.22 -14.10 69.63
CA LEU A 35 47.03 -12.66 69.48
C LEU A 35 47.48 -12.16 68.10
N ARG A 36 48.56 -12.72 67.51
CA ARG A 36 48.94 -12.42 66.13
C ARG A 36 47.89 -12.85 65.12
N LEU A 37 47.33 -14.04 65.29
CA LEU A 37 46.27 -14.54 64.42
C LEU A 37 45.04 -13.64 64.52
N MET A 38 44.62 -13.26 65.73
CA MET A 38 43.51 -12.31 65.94
C MET A 38 43.79 -10.93 65.33
N GLU A 39 45.01 -10.39 65.47
CA GLU A 39 45.40 -9.12 64.84
C GLU A 39 45.33 -9.21 63.31
N GLN A 40 45.77 -10.33 62.72
CA GLN A 40 45.69 -10.56 61.27
C GLN A 40 44.24 -10.71 60.80
N GLU A 41 43.43 -11.53 61.47
CA GLU A 41 42.02 -11.72 61.15
C GLU A 41 41.23 -10.40 61.26
N LEU A 42 41.54 -9.57 62.27
CA LEU A 42 40.94 -8.25 62.43
C LEU A 42 41.34 -7.30 61.30
N ALA A 43 42.59 -7.34 60.84
CA ALA A 43 43.03 -6.57 59.68
C ALA A 43 42.33 -7.03 58.41
N ASP A 44 42.25 -8.33 58.17
CA ASP A 44 41.58 -8.92 57.00
C ASP A 44 40.07 -8.64 57.00
N ALA A 45 39.43 -8.72 58.17
CA ALA A 45 38.03 -8.37 58.34
C ALA A 45 37.78 -6.89 58.06
N ASN A 46 38.62 -5.99 58.58
CA ASN A 46 38.52 -4.55 58.31
C ASN A 46 38.72 -4.23 56.82
N ASN A 47 39.71 -4.86 56.17
CA ASN A 47 39.93 -4.71 54.74
C ASN A 47 38.71 -5.16 53.93
N LYS A 48 38.10 -6.29 54.33
CA LYS A 48 36.89 -6.80 53.68
C LYS A 48 35.69 -5.87 53.88
N VAL A 49 35.53 -5.29 55.07
CA VAL A 49 34.48 -4.29 55.34
C VAL A 49 34.67 -3.04 54.48
N GLN A 50 35.90 -2.55 54.34
CA GLN A 50 36.22 -1.41 53.47
C GLN A 50 35.90 -1.72 52.01
N LEU A 51 36.37 -2.85 51.49
CA LEU A 51 36.10 -3.28 50.12
C LEU A 51 34.60 -3.43 49.84
N LEU A 52 33.85 -4.03 50.78
CA LEU A 52 32.40 -4.16 50.65
C LEU A 52 31.70 -2.79 50.69
N ALA A 53 32.15 -1.88 51.55
CA ALA A 53 31.62 -0.53 51.59
C ALA A 53 31.87 0.22 50.27
N ASP A 54 33.05 0.07 49.68
CA ASP A 54 33.39 0.68 48.39
C ASP A 54 32.53 0.12 47.26
N LYS A 55 32.35 -1.21 47.19
CA LYS A 55 31.46 -1.85 46.22
C LYS A 55 30.01 -1.43 46.37
N VAL A 56 29.53 -1.23 47.60
CA VAL A 56 28.17 -0.72 47.84
C VAL A 56 28.03 0.71 47.33
N ARG A 57 29.07 1.54 47.45
CA ARG A 57 29.04 2.90 46.88
C ARG A 57 29.04 2.87 45.35
N GLU A 58 29.87 2.01 44.76
CA GLU A 58 29.93 1.79 43.31
C GLU A 58 28.55 1.35 42.77
N TYR A 59 27.95 0.31 43.34
CA TYR A 59 26.63 -0.15 42.90
C TYR A 59 25.51 0.88 43.07
N LYS A 60 25.62 1.76 44.06
CA LYS A 60 24.66 2.88 44.20
C LYS A 60 24.84 3.92 43.10
N ALA A 61 26.09 4.25 42.74
CA ALA A 61 26.36 5.15 41.62
C ALA A 61 25.87 4.54 40.29
N ASP A 62 26.16 3.25 40.06
CA ASP A 62 25.68 2.53 38.88
C ASP A 62 24.14 2.49 38.81
N GLU A 63 23.47 2.32 39.96
CA GLU A 63 22.01 2.36 40.01
C GLU A 63 21.45 3.73 39.64
N GLU A 64 22.09 4.82 40.07
CA GLU A 64 21.72 6.18 39.68
C GLU A 64 21.94 6.41 38.18
N ASP A 65 23.06 5.95 37.62
CA ASP A 65 23.34 6.04 36.19
C ASP A 65 22.33 5.24 35.36
N LEU A 66 21.97 4.03 35.81
CA LEU A 66 20.95 3.20 35.16
C LEU A 66 19.56 3.88 35.22
N LYS A 67 19.20 4.48 36.35
CA LYS A 67 17.95 5.26 36.47
C LYS A 67 17.95 6.44 35.50
N ASN A 68 19.06 7.18 35.43
CA ASN A 68 19.20 8.31 34.52
C ASN A 68 19.13 7.87 33.06
N ALA A 69 19.80 6.77 32.69
CA ALA A 69 19.73 6.18 31.36
C ALA A 69 18.31 5.74 31.00
N LEU A 70 17.58 5.13 31.94
CA LEU A 70 16.19 4.70 31.72
C LEU A 70 15.24 5.89 31.52
N ILE A 71 15.40 6.95 32.32
CA ILE A 71 14.64 8.20 32.15
C ILE A 71 14.97 8.85 30.80
N GLY A 72 16.25 8.88 30.42
CA GLY A 72 16.72 9.38 29.13
C GLY A 72 16.11 8.61 27.96
N ALA A 73 16.16 7.28 28.01
CA ALA A 73 15.56 6.40 27.01
C ALA A 73 14.05 6.60 26.91
N GLN A 74 13.34 6.74 28.04
CA GLN A 74 11.90 7.01 28.04
C GLN A 74 11.57 8.38 27.42
N ARG A 75 12.38 9.41 27.71
CA ARG A 75 12.20 10.74 27.11
C ARG A 75 12.41 10.68 25.60
N GLN A 76 13.50 10.04 25.16
CA GLN A 76 13.79 9.86 23.74
C GLN A 76 12.69 9.04 23.04
N ALA A 77 12.19 7.98 23.66
CA ALA A 77 11.09 7.19 23.10
C ALA A 77 9.82 8.05 22.92
N ARG A 78 9.48 8.89 23.90
CA ARG A 78 8.34 9.82 23.78
C ARG A 78 8.56 10.87 22.69
N GLU A 79 9.76 11.39 22.56
CA GLU A 79 10.13 12.36 21.53
C GLU A 79 10.00 11.75 20.13
N VAL A 80 10.53 10.54 19.92
CA VAL A 80 10.37 9.80 18.65
C VAL A 80 8.90 9.52 18.35
N LEU A 81 8.10 9.12 19.34
CA LEU A 81 6.67 8.89 19.14
C LEU A 81 5.93 10.18 18.79
N ALA A 82 6.26 11.30 19.46
CA ALA A 82 5.66 12.60 19.16
C ALA A 82 6.02 13.08 17.74
N GLU A 83 7.29 12.94 17.34
CA GLU A 83 7.75 13.30 16.01
C GLU A 83 7.12 12.43 14.93
N ALA A 84 7.03 11.11 15.15
CA ALA A 84 6.37 10.18 14.23
C ALA A 84 4.88 10.52 14.07
N ASN A 85 4.18 10.81 15.16
CA ASN A 85 2.77 11.19 15.13
C ASN A 85 2.58 12.55 14.43
N ALA A 86 3.46 13.53 14.67
CA ALA A 86 3.40 14.83 13.99
C ALA A 86 3.62 14.69 12.48
N LYS A 87 4.60 13.86 12.07
CA LYS A 87 4.84 13.56 10.64
C LYS A 87 3.65 12.83 10.02
N ALA A 88 3.08 11.84 10.72
CA ALA A 88 1.89 11.14 10.26
C ALA A 88 0.72 12.10 10.06
N ALA A 89 0.46 12.99 11.02
CA ALA A 89 -0.58 14.01 10.92
C ALA A 89 -0.34 14.96 9.74
N SER A 90 0.90 15.41 9.51
CA SER A 90 1.26 16.26 8.36
C SER A 90 0.98 15.54 7.03
N ILE A 91 1.41 14.28 6.91
CA ILE A 91 1.17 13.47 5.72
C ILE A 91 -0.33 13.26 5.49
N GLU A 92 -1.10 12.99 6.55
CA GLU A 92 -2.55 12.85 6.44
C GLU A 92 -3.22 14.15 5.99
N GLU A 93 -2.79 15.29 6.53
CA GLU A 93 -3.33 16.60 6.16
C GLU A 93 -2.99 16.95 4.71
N GLU A 94 -1.74 16.75 4.30
CA GLU A 94 -1.28 16.94 2.92
C GLU A 94 -2.04 16.03 1.95
N ALA A 95 -2.20 14.73 2.28
CA ALA A 95 -2.94 13.79 1.45
C ALA A 95 -4.43 14.17 1.35
N LYS A 96 -5.06 14.60 2.46
CA LYS A 96 -6.44 15.10 2.45
C LYS A 96 -6.58 16.36 1.62
N ALA A 97 -5.63 17.30 1.73
CA ALA A 97 -5.63 18.53 0.94
C ALA A 97 -5.46 18.24 -0.56
N GLN A 98 -4.53 17.36 -0.92
CA GLN A 98 -4.33 16.92 -2.31
C GLN A 98 -5.54 16.19 -2.87
N ALA A 99 -6.16 15.29 -2.09
CA ALA A 99 -7.38 14.61 -2.50
C ALA A 99 -8.53 15.60 -2.71
N ALA A 100 -8.68 16.57 -1.82
CA ALA A 100 -9.68 17.62 -1.96
C ALA A 100 -9.43 18.49 -3.19
N SER A 101 -8.17 18.87 -3.47
CA SER A 101 -7.84 19.65 -4.67
C SER A 101 -8.06 18.86 -5.96
N LEU A 102 -7.71 17.57 -5.98
CA LEU A 102 -7.93 16.70 -7.13
C LEU A 102 -9.44 16.53 -7.39
N HIS A 103 -10.22 16.32 -6.33
CA HIS A 103 -11.67 16.21 -6.45
C HIS A 103 -12.31 17.51 -6.93
N ALA A 104 -11.84 18.66 -6.44
CA ALA A 104 -12.32 19.96 -6.90
C ALA A 104 -12.00 20.17 -8.40
N ALA A 105 -10.78 19.88 -8.83
CA ALA A 105 -10.38 19.98 -10.24
C ALA A 105 -11.20 19.02 -11.13
N ALA A 106 -11.41 17.78 -10.70
CA ALA A 106 -12.21 16.81 -11.44
C ALA A 106 -13.69 17.24 -11.55
N MET A 107 -14.25 17.85 -10.50
CA MET A 107 -15.60 18.40 -10.54
C MET A 107 -15.71 19.60 -11.49
N GLU A 108 -14.72 20.50 -11.49
CA GLU A 108 -14.67 21.63 -12.41
C GLU A 108 -14.59 21.15 -13.87
N GLU A 109 -13.70 20.18 -14.16
CA GLU A 109 -13.61 19.57 -15.49
C GLU A 109 -14.93 18.90 -15.92
N GLN A 110 -15.59 18.20 -14.99
CA GLN A 110 -16.89 17.56 -15.26
C GLN A 110 -17.97 18.61 -15.53
N GLU A 111 -18.03 19.70 -14.76
CA GLU A 111 -18.97 20.80 -14.97
C GLU A 111 -18.73 21.49 -16.32
N GLU A 112 -17.48 21.71 -16.71
CA GLU A 112 -17.13 22.25 -18.02
C GLU A 112 -17.56 21.32 -19.16
N GLN A 113 -17.32 20.01 -19.04
CA GLN A 113 -17.75 19.02 -20.02
C GLN A 113 -19.27 19.01 -20.14
N LEU A 114 -20.00 18.97 -19.02
CA LEU A 114 -21.46 19.03 -19.01
C LEU A 114 -21.96 20.30 -19.70
N ARG A 115 -21.35 21.45 -19.41
CA ARG A 115 -21.71 22.70 -20.07
C ARG A 115 -21.50 22.66 -21.58
N ARG A 116 -20.35 22.14 -22.05
CA ARG A 116 -20.08 22.00 -23.49
C ARG A 116 -21.09 21.06 -24.15
N THR A 117 -21.40 19.93 -23.53
CA THR A 117 -22.41 18.99 -24.07
C THR A 117 -23.80 19.60 -24.10
N ALA A 118 -24.17 20.41 -23.09
CA ALA A 118 -25.45 21.12 -23.07
C ALA A 118 -25.54 22.17 -24.19
N GLU A 119 -24.48 22.95 -24.40
CA GLU A 119 -24.39 23.93 -25.50
C GLU A 119 -24.50 23.24 -26.88
N GLN A 120 -23.82 22.10 -27.06
CA GLN A 120 -23.93 21.29 -28.28
C GLN A 120 -25.35 20.74 -28.48
N LEU A 121 -25.96 20.18 -27.42
CA LEU A 121 -27.32 19.65 -27.48
C LEU A 121 -28.34 20.74 -27.80
N GLU A 122 -28.14 21.96 -27.33
CA GLU A 122 -28.99 23.10 -27.69
C GLU A 122 -28.84 23.47 -29.18
N GLN A 123 -27.62 23.50 -29.71
CA GLN A 123 -27.37 23.77 -31.13
C GLN A 123 -27.99 22.69 -32.03
N GLU A 124 -27.78 21.41 -31.70
CA GLU A 124 -28.37 20.27 -32.42
C GLU A 124 -29.91 20.32 -32.38
N ASN A 125 -30.50 20.65 -31.22
CA ASN A 125 -31.96 20.83 -31.13
C ASN A 125 -32.45 21.98 -32.02
N GLN A 126 -31.74 23.11 -32.05
CA GLN A 126 -32.09 24.22 -32.92
C GLN A 126 -32.00 23.84 -34.41
N ALA A 127 -30.94 23.12 -34.82
CA ALA A 127 -30.78 22.61 -36.17
C ALA A 127 -31.88 21.61 -36.56
N LEU A 128 -32.25 20.73 -35.63
CA LEU A 128 -33.35 19.79 -35.82
C LEU A 128 -34.68 20.52 -36.03
N VAL A 129 -34.97 21.56 -35.22
CA VAL A 129 -36.18 22.37 -35.37
C VAL A 129 -36.21 23.13 -36.70
N THR A 130 -35.09 23.68 -37.16
CA THR A 130 -35.03 24.37 -38.46
C THR A 130 -35.21 23.40 -39.62
N ALA A 131 -34.58 22.23 -39.58
CA ALA A 131 -34.76 21.16 -40.57
C ALA A 131 -36.22 20.67 -40.62
N GLN A 132 -36.85 20.41 -39.47
CA GLN A 132 -38.27 20.07 -39.39
C GLN A 132 -39.16 21.15 -40.01
N ARG A 133 -38.84 22.43 -39.80
CA ARG A 133 -39.57 23.55 -40.42
C ARG A 133 -39.38 23.59 -41.94
N GLN A 134 -38.18 23.31 -42.44
CA GLN A 134 -37.91 23.21 -43.87
C GLN A 134 -38.68 22.06 -44.51
N VAL A 135 -38.68 20.87 -43.88
CA VAL A 135 -39.48 19.73 -44.34
C VAL A 135 -40.98 20.06 -44.36
N ALA A 136 -41.49 20.73 -43.32
CA ALA A 136 -42.89 21.17 -43.28
C ALA A 136 -43.21 22.20 -44.37
N ASN A 137 -42.27 23.11 -44.69
CA ASN A 137 -42.43 24.07 -45.79
C ASN A 137 -42.39 23.37 -47.15
N PHE A 138 -41.43 22.46 -47.38
CA PHE A 138 -41.32 21.68 -48.61
C PHE A 138 -42.58 20.85 -48.87
N LYS A 139 -43.13 20.21 -47.82
CA LYS A 139 -44.41 19.50 -47.91
C LYS A 139 -45.54 20.43 -48.36
N LYS A 140 -45.62 21.66 -47.84
CA LYS A 140 -46.63 22.64 -48.26
C LYS A 140 -46.45 23.05 -49.72
N THR A 141 -45.23 23.37 -50.14
CA THR A 141 -44.94 23.76 -51.52
C THR A 141 -45.23 22.63 -52.50
N LEU A 142 -44.89 21.38 -52.16
CA LEU A 142 -45.27 20.21 -52.94
C LEU A 142 -46.78 20.07 -53.09
N PHE A 143 -47.54 20.23 -51.99
CA PHE A 143 -49.00 20.18 -52.07
C PHE A 143 -49.59 21.31 -52.91
N GLU A 144 -49.02 22.51 -52.85
CA GLU A 144 -49.43 23.64 -53.69
C GLU A 144 -49.14 23.37 -55.17
N LEU A 145 -47.94 22.86 -55.50
CA LEU A 145 -47.58 22.48 -56.86
C LEU A 145 -48.46 21.35 -57.39
N TYR A 146 -48.70 20.30 -56.60
CA TYR A 146 -49.61 19.22 -56.99
C TYR A 146 -51.04 19.72 -57.20
N LYS A 147 -51.50 20.67 -56.40
CA LYS A 147 -52.82 21.27 -56.58
C LYS A 147 -52.88 22.09 -57.87
N GLU A 148 -51.84 22.87 -58.17
CA GLU A 148 -51.74 23.60 -59.43
C GLU A 148 -51.71 22.64 -60.64
N HIS A 149 -50.92 21.57 -60.58
CA HIS A 149 -50.88 20.53 -61.60
C HIS A 149 -52.26 19.85 -61.77
N LEU A 150 -52.94 19.50 -60.69
CA LEU A 150 -54.32 18.96 -60.74
C LEU A 150 -55.30 19.95 -61.38
N GLU A 151 -55.18 21.24 -61.06
CA GLU A 151 -56.00 22.27 -61.69
C GLU A 151 -55.68 22.42 -63.18
N GLN A 152 -54.42 22.31 -63.60
CA GLN A 152 -54.02 22.33 -65.01
C GLN A 152 -54.53 21.09 -65.76
N ILE A 153 -54.42 19.89 -65.17
CA ILE A 153 -54.96 18.63 -65.71
C ILE A 153 -56.49 18.72 -65.84
N SER A 154 -57.19 19.28 -64.85
CA SER A 154 -58.65 19.45 -64.92
C SER A 154 -59.12 20.45 -65.99
N LYS A 155 -58.22 21.31 -66.51
CA LYS A 155 -58.49 22.27 -67.59
C LYS A 155 -58.19 21.70 -68.97
N LEU A 156 -57.50 20.56 -69.04
CA LEU A 156 -57.36 19.81 -70.29
C LEU A 156 -58.73 19.18 -70.61
N PRO A 157 -59.24 19.34 -71.85
CA PRO A 157 -60.51 18.74 -72.23
C PRO A 157 -60.40 17.21 -72.18
N ASP A 158 -61.41 16.54 -71.62
CA ASP A 158 -61.60 15.08 -71.71
C ASP A 158 -61.93 14.70 -73.16
N THR A 159 -61.03 14.98 -74.10
CA THR A 159 -61.06 14.40 -75.43
C THR A 159 -60.05 13.27 -75.44
N VAL A 160 -60.57 12.08 -75.20
CA VAL A 160 -60.00 10.82 -75.69
C VAL A 160 -59.66 11.00 -77.16
N ASP A 161 -58.36 11.05 -77.46
CA ASP A 161 -57.74 10.51 -78.66
C ASP A 161 -56.21 10.61 -78.48
N ALA A 162 -55.65 9.67 -77.72
CA ALA A 162 -54.22 9.39 -77.70
C ALA A 162 -54.01 7.94 -77.23
N ALA A 163 -54.56 6.99 -78.00
CA ALA A 163 -54.25 5.57 -77.85
C ALA A 163 -52.94 5.17 -78.57
N GLU A 164 -52.12 6.13 -78.99
CA GLU A 164 -50.85 5.87 -79.68
C GLU A 164 -49.63 6.61 -79.09
N GLU A 165 -49.79 7.39 -78.01
CA GLU A 165 -48.66 8.09 -77.34
C GLU A 165 -48.42 7.62 -75.90
N THR A 166 -49.13 6.58 -75.45
CA THR A 166 -49.00 6.05 -74.08
C THR A 166 -47.79 5.12 -73.90
N GLU A 167 -47.26 4.51 -74.96
CA GLU A 167 -46.09 3.61 -74.84
C GLU A 167 -44.75 4.38 -74.83
N GLU A 168 -44.62 5.47 -75.61
CA GLU A 168 -43.37 6.26 -75.64
C GLU A 168 -43.22 7.16 -74.39
N ALA A 169 -44.33 7.67 -73.85
CA ALA A 169 -44.30 8.45 -72.62
C ALA A 169 -44.04 7.57 -71.37
N GLU A 170 -44.55 6.33 -71.32
CA GLU A 170 -44.27 5.42 -70.21
C GLU A 170 -42.78 4.99 -70.15
N GLU A 171 -42.10 4.83 -71.30
CA GLU A 171 -40.67 4.51 -71.33
C GLU A 171 -39.77 5.70 -70.90
N GLU A 172 -40.12 6.94 -71.29
CA GLU A 172 -39.35 8.15 -70.92
C GLU A 172 -39.49 8.51 -69.42
N ILE A 173 -40.65 8.19 -68.81
CA ILE A 173 -40.86 8.37 -67.36
C ILE A 173 -40.10 7.30 -66.55
N VAL A 174 -39.95 6.08 -67.07
CA VAL A 174 -39.19 5.00 -66.40
C VAL A 174 -37.67 5.25 -66.47
N GLU A 175 -37.14 5.70 -67.61
CA GLU A 175 -35.72 6.08 -67.70
C GLU A 175 -35.37 7.27 -66.80
N THR A 176 -36.26 8.27 -66.70
CA THR A 176 -36.02 9.43 -65.83
C THR A 176 -36.19 9.08 -64.35
N GLU A 177 -37.12 8.21 -63.95
CA GLU A 177 -37.19 7.72 -62.56
C GLU A 177 -35.95 6.88 -62.17
N GLU A 178 -35.43 6.02 -63.05
CA GLU A 178 -34.19 5.27 -62.80
C GLU A 178 -32.95 6.18 -62.72
N GLU A 179 -32.87 7.23 -63.55
CA GLU A 179 -31.77 8.20 -63.51
C GLU A 179 -31.80 9.03 -62.23
N ILE A 180 -32.99 9.44 -61.76
CA ILE A 180 -33.15 10.20 -60.51
C ILE A 180 -32.88 9.30 -59.28
N VAL A 181 -33.30 8.03 -59.30
CA VAL A 181 -33.02 7.09 -58.18
C VAL A 181 -31.53 6.76 -58.10
N THR A 182 -30.84 6.61 -59.23
CA THR A 182 -29.38 6.35 -59.25
C THR A 182 -28.55 7.58 -58.85
N GLU A 183 -28.99 8.78 -59.22
CA GLU A 183 -28.31 10.02 -58.80
C GLU A 183 -28.52 10.31 -57.30
N VAL A 184 -29.73 10.04 -56.77
CA VAL A 184 -30.02 10.15 -55.33
C VAL A 184 -29.33 9.04 -54.52
N GLU A 185 -29.25 7.80 -55.00
CA GLU A 185 -28.47 6.74 -54.35
C GLU A 185 -26.95 7.03 -54.38
N ALA A 186 -26.43 7.59 -55.47
CA ALA A 186 -25.03 8.00 -55.55
C ALA A 186 -24.69 9.14 -54.58
N GLU A 187 -25.58 10.12 -54.42
CA GLU A 187 -25.39 11.24 -53.48
C GLU A 187 -25.53 10.78 -52.00
N ILE A 188 -26.40 9.81 -51.71
CA ILE A 188 -26.50 9.19 -50.37
C ILE A 188 -25.23 8.38 -50.05
N VAL A 189 -24.71 7.62 -51.02
CA VAL A 189 -23.47 6.81 -50.86
C VAL A 189 -22.22 7.69 -50.69
N GLU A 190 -22.14 8.85 -51.34
CA GLU A 190 -21.05 9.80 -51.12
C GLU A 190 -21.12 10.48 -49.73
N SER A 191 -22.32 10.65 -49.16
CA SER A 191 -22.48 11.25 -47.83
C SER A 191 -22.34 10.25 -46.67
N GLU A 192 -22.62 8.97 -46.88
CA GLU A 192 -22.52 7.92 -45.85
C GLU A 192 -21.13 7.26 -45.76
N GLY A 193 -20.24 7.53 -46.72
CA GLY A 193 -18.91 6.93 -46.83
C GLY A 193 -17.89 7.31 -45.75
N ASP A 194 -18.21 8.25 -44.85
CA ASP A 194 -17.28 8.68 -43.79
C ASP A 194 -17.70 8.26 -42.36
N SER A 195 -18.79 7.50 -42.19
CA SER A 195 -19.35 7.27 -40.84
C SER A 195 -19.45 5.82 -40.34
N TRP A 196 -19.15 4.79 -41.15
CA TRP A 196 -19.28 3.39 -40.68
C TRP A 196 -18.06 2.48 -40.85
N ASP A 197 -16.97 2.94 -41.47
CA ASP A 197 -15.73 2.14 -41.58
C ASP A 197 -14.83 2.18 -40.34
N ALA A 198 -15.14 3.02 -39.34
CA ALA A 198 -14.39 3.03 -38.07
C ALA A 198 -14.89 2.00 -37.03
N ALA A 199 -16.00 1.28 -37.30
CA ALA A 199 -16.65 0.42 -36.30
C ALA A 199 -16.54 -1.09 -36.58
N THR A 200 -16.01 -1.53 -37.72
CA THR A 200 -15.97 -2.96 -38.10
C THR A 200 -14.59 -3.61 -37.96
N ASP A 201 -13.52 -2.84 -37.79
CA ASP A 201 -12.17 -3.36 -37.50
C ASP A 201 -11.97 -3.88 -36.06
N ALA A 202 -13.03 -3.86 -35.22
CA ALA A 202 -12.98 -4.42 -33.88
C ALA A 202 -13.38 -5.91 -33.81
N TRP A 203 -13.84 -6.53 -34.91
CA TRP A 203 -14.26 -7.95 -34.94
C TRP A 203 -13.43 -8.72 -35.96
N GLY A 204 -12.15 -8.87 -35.61
CA GLY A 204 -11.21 -9.72 -36.32
C GLY A 204 -11.66 -11.18 -36.41
N GLU A 205 -11.34 -11.74 -37.56
CA GLU A 205 -11.45 -13.14 -37.94
C GLU A 205 -11.06 -14.11 -36.82
N ALA A 206 -11.89 -15.13 -36.63
CA ALA A 206 -11.58 -16.30 -35.83
C ALA A 206 -10.55 -17.19 -36.56
N PRO A 207 -9.34 -17.42 -36.02
CA PRO A 207 -8.53 -18.54 -36.46
C PRO A 207 -9.09 -19.83 -35.83
N ALA A 208 -9.45 -20.78 -36.70
CA ALA A 208 -9.62 -22.17 -36.30
C ALA A 208 -8.24 -22.72 -35.90
N ALA A 209 -7.99 -22.87 -34.60
CA ALA A 209 -6.87 -23.60 -34.05
C ALA A 209 -7.30 -24.36 -32.78
N GLU A 210 -6.87 -25.62 -32.71
CA GLU A 210 -7.18 -26.64 -31.73
C GLU A 210 -6.92 -26.24 -30.27
N GLU A 211 -7.93 -26.52 -29.43
CA GLU A 211 -7.86 -27.16 -28.11
C GLU A 211 -6.62 -26.92 -27.22
N LYS A 212 -6.74 -25.97 -26.28
CA LYS A 212 -6.38 -26.11 -24.85
C LYS A 212 -6.94 -24.93 -24.06
N ALA A 213 -7.99 -25.17 -23.27
CA ALA A 213 -8.64 -24.16 -22.43
C ALA A 213 -7.85 -23.94 -21.14
N GLU A 214 -7.28 -22.73 -20.96
CA GLU A 214 -6.86 -22.21 -19.66
C GLU A 214 -7.96 -21.30 -19.07
N PRO A 215 -8.27 -21.38 -17.76
CA PRO A 215 -9.35 -20.59 -17.17
C PRO A 215 -8.94 -19.12 -16.99
N LYS A 216 -9.74 -18.20 -17.54
CA LYS A 216 -9.62 -16.75 -17.28
C LYS A 216 -9.81 -16.47 -15.78
N VAL A 217 -8.86 -15.75 -15.18
CA VAL A 217 -8.93 -15.33 -13.77
C VAL A 217 -9.81 -14.09 -13.65
N ASP A 218 -10.82 -14.16 -12.78
CA ASP A 218 -11.79 -13.12 -12.49
C ASP A 218 -11.12 -11.85 -11.88
N PRO A 219 -11.35 -10.64 -12.43
CA PRO A 219 -10.75 -9.40 -11.92
C PRO A 219 -11.20 -9.01 -10.50
N PHE A 220 -12.22 -9.68 -9.92
CA PHE A 220 -12.70 -9.43 -8.56
C PHE A 220 -12.25 -10.47 -7.52
N ARG A 221 -11.19 -11.25 -7.78
CA ARG A 221 -10.68 -12.24 -6.82
C ARG A 221 -9.89 -11.60 -5.65
N THR A 222 -10.57 -10.80 -4.83
CA THR A 222 -10.09 -10.27 -3.55
C THR A 222 -10.73 -11.07 -2.40
N SER A 223 -10.12 -12.18 -2.01
CA SER A 223 -10.18 -12.69 -0.62
C SER A 223 -9.28 -13.92 -0.47
N GLU A 224 -8.49 -13.94 0.61
CA GLU A 224 -7.43 -14.90 0.91
C GLU A 224 -7.90 -16.34 1.22
N PHE A 225 -9.12 -16.73 0.85
CA PHE A 225 -9.69 -18.02 1.27
C PHE A 225 -9.52 -19.17 0.27
N SER A 226 -8.99 -18.90 -0.94
CA SER A 226 -8.96 -19.90 -2.03
C SER A 226 -7.59 -20.04 -2.70
N ARG A 227 -6.51 -20.06 -1.92
CA ARG A 227 -5.17 -20.45 -2.39
C ARG A 227 -4.85 -21.89 -1.98
N GLU A 228 -5.50 -22.83 -2.63
CA GLU A 228 -4.98 -24.20 -2.71
C GLU A 228 -4.91 -24.61 -4.18
N ALA A 229 -3.72 -25.04 -4.59
CA ALA A 229 -3.31 -25.51 -5.92
C ALA A 229 -3.18 -24.45 -7.03
N VAL A 230 -1.94 -24.03 -7.35
CA VAL A 230 -1.24 -24.46 -8.57
C VAL A 230 0.27 -24.42 -8.29
N ARG A 231 0.93 -25.54 -8.58
CA ARG A 231 2.35 -25.84 -8.39
C ARG A 231 2.96 -25.99 -9.77
N ALA A 232 3.82 -25.08 -10.22
CA ALA A 232 4.93 -25.34 -11.15
C ALA A 232 5.74 -24.07 -11.47
N GLU A 233 7.06 -24.18 -11.26
CA GLU A 233 8.14 -23.55 -12.04
C GLU A 233 8.20 -22.01 -12.15
N GLN A 234 8.60 -21.36 -11.06
CA GLN A 234 9.49 -20.20 -11.15
C GLN A 234 10.72 -20.48 -10.27
N GLU A 235 11.86 -20.76 -10.89
CA GLU A 235 13.14 -20.81 -10.20
C GLU A 235 13.51 -19.41 -9.69
N SER A 236 13.31 -19.21 -8.39
CA SER A 236 13.61 -17.97 -7.69
C SER A 236 15.12 -17.79 -7.53
N ARG A 237 15.63 -16.58 -7.84
CA ARG A 237 17.03 -16.13 -7.62
C ARG A 237 17.45 -16.06 -6.14
N PHE A 238 16.64 -16.57 -5.22
CA PHE A 238 16.83 -16.58 -3.78
C PHE A 238 16.83 -17.99 -3.16
N SER A 239 16.97 -19.06 -3.96
CA SER A 239 16.96 -20.45 -3.46
C SER A 239 18.03 -20.76 -2.40
N ASP A 240 19.11 -19.97 -2.35
CA ASP A 240 20.22 -20.14 -1.41
C ASP A 240 20.20 -19.18 -0.20
N LEU A 241 19.10 -18.46 0.07
CA LEU A 241 18.98 -17.66 1.30
C LEU A 241 18.35 -18.47 2.44
N GLN A 242 19.21 -19.11 3.24
CA GLN A 242 18.80 -19.78 4.48
C GLN A 242 18.59 -18.76 5.62
N PHE A 243 17.37 -18.25 5.76
CA PHE A 243 16.94 -17.59 7.00
C PHE A 243 16.37 -18.62 7.98
N GLY A 244 17.05 -18.79 9.12
CA GLY A 244 16.38 -19.15 10.39
C GLY A 244 16.15 -20.62 10.75
N SER A 245 16.41 -21.62 9.89
CA SER A 245 16.16 -23.04 10.21
C SER A 245 17.33 -23.78 10.88
N ARG A 246 18.22 -23.06 11.57
CA ARG A 246 19.23 -23.64 12.50
C ARG A 246 19.25 -22.89 13.83
N ARG A 247 18.18 -23.07 14.60
CA ARG A 247 18.29 -23.11 16.06
C ARG A 247 17.65 -24.41 16.51
N ASP A 248 18.46 -25.47 16.43
CA ASP A 248 18.22 -26.75 17.09
C ASP A 248 17.83 -26.49 18.56
N ASP A 249 16.59 -26.83 18.90
CA ASP A 249 16.17 -27.13 20.27
C ASP A 249 16.86 -28.41 20.76
N ARG A 250 18.17 -28.33 21.01
CA ARG A 250 18.92 -29.35 21.76
C ARG A 250 19.51 -28.76 23.03
N ARG A 251 18.60 -28.37 23.94
CA ARG A 251 18.89 -28.19 25.37
C ARG A 251 17.97 -29.07 26.22
N ARG A 252 18.04 -30.39 26.01
CA ARG A 252 17.62 -31.50 26.89
C ARG A 252 18.26 -32.74 26.25
N ASP A 253 19.46 -33.18 26.64
CA ASP A 253 19.64 -34.23 27.65
C ASP A 253 21.13 -34.58 27.84
N ASP A 254 21.97 -33.66 28.32
CA ASP A 254 23.40 -34.00 28.55
C ASP A 254 23.98 -33.57 29.91
N ARG A 255 23.12 -33.53 30.94
CA ARG A 255 23.57 -33.40 32.34
C ARG A 255 23.21 -34.59 33.23
N ARG A 256 23.32 -35.81 32.71
CA ARG A 256 23.22 -37.01 33.56
C ARG A 256 24.17 -38.14 33.15
N LYS A 257 25.46 -37.84 33.00
CA LYS A 257 26.55 -38.84 33.05
C LYS A 257 27.88 -38.17 33.40
N LYS A 258 28.00 -37.69 34.63
CA LYS A 258 29.29 -37.41 35.28
C LYS A 258 29.13 -37.36 36.81
N ARG A 259 28.59 -38.44 37.38
CA ARG A 259 28.78 -38.85 38.78
C ARG A 259 28.66 -40.38 38.84
N SER A 260 29.75 -41.05 38.50
CA SER A 260 30.20 -42.34 39.04
C SER A 260 31.67 -42.49 38.70
#